data_AF-A0A4Y1Z9S8-F1
#
_entry.id   AF-A0A4Y1Z9S8-F1
#
_cell.length_a   1.000
_cell.length_b   1.000
_cell.length_c   1.000
_cell.angle_alpha   90.00
_cell.angle_beta   90.00
_cell.angle_gamma   90.00
#
_symmetry.space_group_name_H-M   'P 1'
#
loop_
_entity.id
_entity.type
_entity.pdbx_description
1 polymer ?
#
loop_
_entity_poly.entity_id
_entity_poly.type
_entity_poly.pdbx_seq_one_letter_code
_entity_poly.pdbx_strand_id
1 'polypeptide(L)'
;MVVLNDQLHKDLMKIVRPYDDQISIAAKGSDGFSFTYQAEVPMLSASLIKLPILLYAFKKSEQNKRLLDQLVRFDDQQIVGGSGVLQVLSSREWKVCDLLALMINVSDNTATNLMIDFLGLSNLQKWVKDQGFLETKIERKLMDEAAQKEGRTNWISARDANKMIQQLFIGSGALPKEAQSWLLKQQFRYKLPGLFDEKDQPVASIIRRARWKQLIMMPVFCL
;
A
#
# COMPACT_ATOMS: atom_id res chain seq x y z
N MET A 1 -36.60 0.35 6.21
CA MET A 1 -35.24 0.13 5.66
C MET A 1 -34.87 1.34 4.84
N VAL A 2 -34.03 2.22 5.37
CA VAL A 2 -33.47 3.33 4.58
C VAL A 2 -32.48 2.71 3.60
N VAL A 3 -32.69 2.95 2.31
CA VAL A 3 -31.71 2.66 1.25
C VAL A 3 -30.52 3.60 1.49
N LEU A 4 -29.63 3.22 2.42
CA LEU A 4 -28.37 3.93 2.70
C LEU A 4 -27.51 4.06 1.42
N ASN A 5 -27.73 3.20 0.42
CA ASN A 5 -26.96 3.17 -0.80
C ASN A 5 -27.23 4.33 -1.78
N ASP A 6 -28.48 4.73 -2.03
CA ASP A 6 -28.76 5.60 -3.19
C ASP A 6 -28.37 7.06 -2.95
N GLN A 7 -28.67 7.61 -1.78
CA GLN A 7 -28.32 9.00 -1.47
C GLN A 7 -26.81 9.17 -1.29
N LEU A 8 -26.17 8.29 -0.52
CA LEU A 8 -24.72 8.28 -0.35
C LEU A 8 -24.00 8.09 -1.68
N HIS A 9 -24.46 7.15 -2.53
CA HIS A 9 -23.92 6.97 -3.88
C HIS A 9 -24.06 8.23 -4.72
N LYS A 10 -25.24 8.89 -4.73
CA LYS A 10 -25.44 10.16 -5.45
C LYS A 10 -24.50 11.25 -4.96
N ASP A 11 -24.29 11.36 -3.65
CA ASP A 11 -23.43 12.39 -3.08
C ASP A 11 -21.94 12.10 -3.37
N LEU A 12 -21.50 10.84 -3.27
CA LEU A 12 -20.18 10.43 -3.73
C LEU A 12 -19.99 10.72 -5.23
N MET A 13 -20.99 10.42 -6.06
CA MET A 13 -20.95 10.71 -7.50
C MET A 13 -20.81 12.20 -7.81
N LYS A 14 -21.46 13.09 -7.05
CA LYS A 14 -21.28 14.55 -7.19
C LYS A 14 -19.85 14.99 -6.86
N ILE A 15 -19.22 14.36 -5.87
CA ILE A 15 -17.85 14.67 -5.45
C ILE A 15 -16.82 14.18 -6.49
N VAL A 16 -17.00 12.97 -7.05
CA VAL A 16 -15.98 12.34 -7.91
C VAL A 16 -16.07 12.79 -9.37
N ARG A 17 -17.27 13.07 -9.89
CA ARG A 17 -17.48 13.44 -11.31
C ARG A 17 -16.58 14.57 -11.81
N PRO A 18 -16.36 15.67 -11.06
CA PRO A 18 -15.47 16.75 -11.49
C PRO A 18 -14.00 16.32 -11.71
N TYR A 19 -13.58 15.20 -11.12
CA TYR A 19 -12.21 14.70 -11.20
C TYR A 19 -12.05 13.54 -12.18
N ASP A 20 -13.14 13.10 -12.81
CA ASP A 20 -13.25 12.01 -13.79
C ASP A 20 -12.01 11.11 -13.93
N ASP A 21 -11.16 11.33 -14.95
CA ASP A 21 -9.99 10.51 -15.30
C ASP A 21 -8.80 10.63 -14.32
N GLN A 22 -8.92 11.48 -13.30
CA GLN A 22 -7.88 11.76 -12.32
C GLN A 22 -8.12 11.05 -10.99
N ILE A 23 -9.25 10.35 -10.82
CA ILE A 23 -9.61 9.66 -9.57
C ILE A 23 -10.09 8.23 -9.82
N SER A 24 -9.65 7.32 -8.96
CA SER A 24 -10.16 5.96 -8.89
C SER A 24 -10.42 5.60 -7.43
N ILE A 25 -11.58 4.98 -7.16
CA ILE A 25 -12.09 4.70 -5.82
C ILE A 25 -12.63 3.27 -5.77
N ALA A 26 -12.28 2.59 -4.69
CA ALA A 26 -12.95 1.38 -4.24
C ALA A 26 -13.10 1.47 -2.72
N ALA A 27 -14.32 1.32 -2.24
CA ALA A 27 -14.66 1.33 -0.82
C ALA A 27 -15.60 0.17 -0.50
N LYS A 28 -15.40 -0.43 0.68
CA LYS A 28 -16.25 -1.51 1.20
C LYS A 28 -16.41 -1.36 2.71
N GLY A 29 -17.64 -1.50 3.19
CA GLY A 29 -18.00 -1.50 4.62
C GLY A 29 -18.30 -2.91 5.12
N SER A 30 -18.20 -3.09 6.45
CA SER A 30 -18.59 -4.34 7.13
C SER A 30 -20.10 -4.58 7.13
N ASP A 31 -20.89 -3.53 6.92
CA ASP A 31 -22.35 -3.53 6.80
C ASP A 31 -22.86 -3.89 5.39
N GLY A 32 -21.96 -4.26 4.48
CA GLY A 32 -22.28 -4.57 3.09
C GLY A 32 -22.27 -3.36 2.16
N PHE A 33 -21.94 -2.15 2.66
CA PHE A 33 -21.69 -0.99 1.80
C PHE A 33 -20.60 -1.30 0.77
N SER A 34 -20.81 -0.87 -0.48
CA SER A 34 -19.76 -0.90 -1.50
C SER A 34 -19.92 0.26 -2.46
N PHE A 35 -18.79 0.85 -2.85
CA PHE A 35 -18.73 1.91 -3.84
C PHE A 35 -17.48 1.76 -4.70
N THR A 36 -17.64 1.88 -6.01
CA THR A 36 -16.53 1.83 -6.96
C THR A 36 -16.68 2.91 -8.02
N TYR A 37 -15.61 3.62 -8.31
CA TYR A 37 -15.51 4.57 -9.42
C TYR A 37 -14.19 4.34 -10.13
N GLN A 38 -14.23 3.96 -11.42
CA GLN A 38 -13.03 3.65 -12.22
C GLN A 38 -12.07 2.69 -11.50
N ALA A 39 -12.59 1.74 -10.71
CA ALA A 39 -11.80 0.97 -9.76
C ALA A 39 -10.75 0.07 -10.41
N GLU A 40 -10.92 -0.25 -11.69
CA GLU A 40 -10.00 -1.07 -12.52
C GLU A 40 -9.04 -0.20 -13.35
N VAL A 41 -9.18 1.13 -13.35
CA VAL A 41 -8.25 1.99 -14.09
C VAL A 41 -6.91 2.00 -13.35
N PRO A 42 -5.80 1.56 -13.98
CA PRO A 42 -4.49 1.60 -13.35
C PRO A 42 -4.03 3.05 -13.17
N MET A 43 -3.56 3.37 -11.97
CA MET A 43 -3.02 4.68 -11.60
C MET A 43 -1.57 4.52 -11.12
N LEU A 44 -0.80 5.61 -11.18
CA LEU A 44 0.54 5.64 -10.61
C LEU A 44 0.49 5.25 -9.12
N SER A 45 1.14 4.13 -8.78
CA SER A 45 0.98 3.50 -7.48
C SER A 45 1.47 4.37 -6.32
N ALA A 46 2.54 5.14 -6.56
CA ALA A 46 3.37 5.70 -5.50
C ALA A 46 3.64 4.63 -4.42
N SER A 47 3.56 4.98 -3.14
CA SER A 47 3.78 4.09 -2.01
C SER A 47 2.75 2.97 -1.83
N LEU A 48 1.63 2.94 -2.56
CA LEU A 48 0.70 1.80 -2.48
C LEU A 48 1.30 0.50 -3.02
N ILE A 49 2.37 0.60 -3.83
CA ILE A 49 3.13 -0.56 -4.31
C ILE A 49 3.79 -1.37 -3.18
N LYS A 50 3.87 -0.81 -1.96
CA LYS A 50 4.37 -1.50 -0.77
C LYS A 50 3.40 -2.58 -0.27
N LEU A 51 2.11 -2.51 -0.65
CA LEU A 51 1.10 -3.53 -0.32
C LEU A 51 1.45 -4.93 -0.85
N PRO A 52 1.69 -5.13 -2.15
CA PRO A 52 2.06 -6.45 -2.67
C PRO A 52 3.42 -6.92 -2.12
N ILE A 53 4.36 -6.01 -1.84
CA ILE A 53 5.66 -6.35 -1.25
C ILE A 53 5.48 -6.93 0.15
N LEU A 54 4.64 -6.29 0.98
CA LEU A 54 4.32 -6.75 2.33
C LEU A 54 3.64 -8.13 2.30
N LEU A 55 2.59 -8.29 1.49
CA LEU A 55 1.87 -9.55 1.36
C LEU A 55 2.79 -10.68 0.89
N TYR A 56 3.66 -10.40 -0.09
CA TYR A 56 4.60 -11.40 -0.59
C TYR A 56 5.64 -11.81 0.45
N ALA A 57 6.18 -10.87 1.22
CA ALA A 57 7.12 -11.17 2.30
C ALA A 57 6.50 -12.10 3.35
N PHE A 58 5.26 -11.82 3.76
CA PHE A 58 4.54 -12.69 4.69
C PHE A 58 4.21 -14.06 4.07
N LYS A 59 3.83 -14.10 2.79
CA LYS A 59 3.65 -15.37 2.08
C LYS A 59 4.92 -16.22 2.08
N LYS A 60 6.09 -15.61 1.92
CA LYS A 60 7.38 -16.30 2.01
C LYS A 60 7.72 -16.71 3.45
N SER A 61 7.34 -15.92 4.44
CA SER A 61 7.53 -16.28 5.86
C SER A 61 6.73 -17.51 6.30
N GLU A 62 5.61 -17.82 5.63
CA GLU A 62 4.89 -19.08 5.84
C GLU A 62 5.74 -20.31 5.50
N GLN A 63 6.53 -20.21 4.43
CA GLN A 63 7.42 -21.26 3.92
C GLN A 63 8.77 -21.29 4.63
N ASN A 64 9.24 -20.14 5.13
CA ASN A 64 10.48 -20.00 5.88
C ASN A 64 10.25 -19.16 7.14
N LYS A 65 10.08 -19.85 8.28
CA LYS A 65 9.79 -19.21 9.57
C LYS A 65 10.88 -18.25 10.06
N ARG A 66 12.12 -18.37 9.55
CA ARG A 66 13.23 -17.47 9.90
C ARG A 66 13.34 -16.26 9.00
N LEU A 67 12.54 -16.16 7.93
CA LEU A 67 12.66 -15.09 6.94
C LEU A 67 12.60 -13.69 7.55
N LEU A 68 11.66 -13.48 8.49
CA LEU A 68 11.47 -12.18 9.13
C LEU A 68 12.65 -11.78 10.04
N ASP A 69 13.39 -12.75 10.56
CA ASP A 69 14.58 -12.55 11.40
C ASP A 69 15.89 -12.41 10.60
N GLN A 70 15.85 -12.61 9.28
CA GLN A 70 17.06 -12.47 8.46
C GLN A 70 17.52 -11.02 8.45
N LEU A 71 18.84 -10.85 8.53
CA LEU A 71 19.48 -9.54 8.47
C LEU A 71 19.72 -9.17 7.01
N VAL A 72 19.32 -7.95 6.66
CA VAL A 72 19.64 -7.31 5.39
C VAL A 72 20.66 -6.22 5.67
N ARG A 73 21.82 -6.36 5.03
CA ARG A 73 22.90 -5.36 5.05
C ARG A 73 22.82 -4.51 3.78
N PHE A 74 23.13 -3.23 3.92
CA PHE A 74 23.19 -2.31 2.79
C PHE A 74 24.27 -1.24 2.99
N ASP A 75 24.65 -0.56 1.92
CA ASP A 75 25.59 0.56 1.98
C ASP A 75 24.93 1.90 1.64
N ASP A 76 25.70 2.99 1.74
CA ASP A 76 25.22 4.34 1.50
C ASP A 76 24.76 4.57 0.04
N GLN A 77 25.24 3.78 -0.94
CA GLN A 77 24.82 3.91 -2.33
C GLN A 77 23.41 3.38 -2.57
N GLN A 78 22.93 2.50 -1.68
CA GLN A 78 21.57 1.97 -1.73
C GLN A 78 20.54 2.87 -1.06
N ILE A 79 20.98 3.92 -0.34
CA ILE A 79 20.08 4.89 0.30
C ILE A 79 19.49 5.80 -0.77
N VAL A 80 18.17 5.91 -0.77
CA VAL A 80 17.44 6.81 -1.67
C VAL A 80 16.70 7.88 -0.88
N GLY A 81 16.48 9.03 -1.53
CA GLY A 81 15.74 10.14 -0.93
C GLY A 81 14.22 9.91 -0.84
N GLY A 82 13.51 10.98 -0.48
CA GLY A 82 12.06 10.97 -0.29
C GLY A 82 11.67 10.64 1.14
N SER A 83 10.67 9.77 1.32
CA SER A 83 10.16 9.38 2.64
C SER A 83 11.01 8.28 3.25
N GLY A 84 11.25 8.35 4.56
CA GLY A 84 11.96 7.32 5.31
C GLY A 84 12.88 7.89 6.39
N VAL A 85 13.26 7.01 7.31
CA VAL A 85 14.19 7.28 8.41
C VAL A 85 15.53 6.60 8.19
N LEU A 86 15.62 5.56 7.35
CA LEU A 86 16.91 4.88 7.11
C LEU A 86 17.99 5.80 6.55
N GLN A 87 17.61 6.87 5.84
CA GLN A 87 18.55 7.89 5.34
C GLN A 87 19.21 8.73 6.45
N VAL A 88 18.65 8.76 7.67
CA VAL A 88 19.20 9.52 8.81
C VAL A 88 19.72 8.63 9.94
N LEU A 89 19.42 7.33 9.91
CA LEU A 89 19.91 6.37 10.89
C LEU A 89 21.33 5.91 10.51
N SER A 90 22.16 5.61 11.51
CA SER A 90 23.55 5.16 11.30
C SER A 90 23.67 3.66 11.03
N SER A 91 22.73 2.84 11.51
CA SER A 91 22.77 1.39 11.27
C SER A 91 22.55 1.07 9.78
N ARG A 92 23.33 0.10 9.30
CA ARG A 92 23.33 -0.42 7.92
C ARG A 92 22.94 -1.89 7.85
N GLU A 93 22.43 -2.41 8.95
CA GLU A 93 21.97 -3.79 9.08
C GLU A 93 20.66 -3.79 9.88
N TRP A 94 19.63 -4.42 9.31
CA TRP A 94 18.28 -4.46 9.89
C TRP A 94 17.63 -5.80 9.58
N LYS A 95 16.72 -6.25 10.45
CA LYS A 95 15.92 -7.43 10.15
C LYS A 95 14.91 -7.14 9.05
N VAL A 96 14.51 -8.18 8.31
CA VAL A 96 13.40 -8.09 7.34
C VAL A 96 12.13 -7.55 7.99
N CYS A 97 11.76 -7.99 9.21
CA CYS A 97 10.60 -7.46 9.91
C CYS A 97 10.68 -5.94 10.14
N ASP A 98 11.84 -5.43 10.56
CA ASP A 98 12.05 -4.01 10.80
C ASP A 98 11.93 -3.21 9.50
N LEU A 99 12.52 -3.71 8.42
CA LEU A 99 12.43 -3.08 7.10
C LEU A 99 10.97 -3.03 6.59
N LEU A 100 10.20 -4.11 6.77
CA LEU A 100 8.77 -4.12 6.44
C LEU A 100 7.98 -3.14 7.33
N ALA A 101 8.29 -3.05 8.62
CA ALA A 101 7.65 -2.12 9.54
C ALA A 101 7.94 -0.66 9.15
N LEU A 102 9.18 -0.31 8.80
CA LEU A 102 9.57 1.03 8.33
C LEU A 102 8.96 1.36 6.96
N MET A 103 8.95 0.38 6.05
CA MET A 103 8.29 0.48 4.74
C MET A 103 6.82 0.86 4.90
N ILE A 104 6.12 0.32 5.89
CA ILE A 104 4.70 0.59 6.11
C ILE A 104 4.48 1.85 6.96
N ASN A 105 5.01 1.92 8.20
CA ASN A 105 4.66 2.98 9.16
C ASN A 105 5.06 4.39 8.69
N VAL A 106 6.23 4.52 8.07
CA VAL A 106 6.83 5.81 7.66
C VAL A 106 7.12 5.86 6.16
N SER A 107 6.58 4.91 5.40
CA SER A 107 6.72 4.84 3.96
C SER A 107 8.18 4.87 3.48
N ASP A 108 9.10 4.23 4.22
CA ASP A 108 10.53 4.33 3.95
C ASP A 108 10.90 3.77 2.55
N ASN A 109 11.45 4.62 1.70
CA ASN A 109 11.80 4.30 0.32
C ASN A 109 13.01 3.37 0.22
N THR A 110 14.02 3.57 1.07
CA THR A 110 15.20 2.71 1.14
C THR A 110 14.78 1.31 1.60
N ALA A 111 13.99 1.20 2.66
CA ALA A 111 13.49 -0.09 3.15
C ALA A 111 12.70 -0.82 2.06
N THR A 112 11.90 -0.09 1.28
CA THR A 112 11.16 -0.67 0.15
C THR A 112 12.08 -1.25 -0.92
N ASN A 113 13.10 -0.49 -1.31
CA ASN A 113 14.05 -0.93 -2.34
C ASN A 113 14.84 -2.15 -1.87
N LEU A 114 15.26 -2.16 -0.61
CA LEU A 114 15.91 -3.32 0.02
C LEU A 114 15.00 -4.56 0.02
N MET A 115 13.70 -4.39 0.27
CA MET A 115 12.74 -5.50 0.18
C MET A 115 12.49 -5.98 -1.26
N ILE A 116 12.51 -5.07 -2.24
CA ILE A 116 12.44 -5.45 -3.66
C ILE A 116 13.66 -6.29 -4.05
N ASP A 117 14.86 -5.90 -3.61
CA ASP A 117 16.10 -6.64 -3.86
C ASP A 117 16.11 -8.00 -3.16
N PHE A 118 15.77 -8.01 -1.87
CA PHE A 118 15.76 -9.21 -1.04
C PHE A 118 14.75 -10.27 -1.53
N LEU A 119 13.54 -9.85 -1.92
CA LEU A 119 12.49 -10.75 -2.39
C LEU A 119 12.64 -11.10 -3.89
N GLY A 120 13.34 -10.25 -4.64
CA GLY A 120 13.50 -10.34 -6.08
C GLY A 120 12.35 -9.70 -6.86
N LEU A 121 12.67 -8.77 -7.77
CA LEU A 121 11.67 -8.06 -8.58
C LEU A 121 10.84 -9.01 -9.46
N SER A 122 11.49 -9.95 -10.14
CA SER A 122 10.80 -10.92 -11.01
C SER A 122 9.86 -11.84 -10.22
N ASN A 123 10.26 -12.22 -9.00
CA ASN A 123 9.45 -13.00 -8.08
C ASN A 123 8.20 -12.23 -7.63
N LEU A 124 8.36 -10.95 -7.29
CA LEU A 124 7.25 -10.06 -6.95
C LEU A 124 6.28 -9.90 -8.13
N GLN A 125 6.79 -9.60 -9.33
CA GLN A 125 5.98 -9.47 -10.54
C GLN A 125 5.19 -10.75 -10.85
N LYS A 126 5.85 -11.91 -10.76
CA LYS A 126 5.18 -13.20 -10.95
C LYS A 126 4.09 -13.41 -9.90
N TRP A 127 4.39 -13.18 -8.63
CA TRP A 127 3.43 -13.37 -7.55
C TRP A 127 2.21 -12.45 -7.69
N VAL A 128 2.40 -11.17 -8.02
CA VAL A 128 1.31 -10.22 -8.26
C VAL A 128 0.35 -10.74 -9.35
N LYS A 129 0.91 -11.25 -10.46
CA LYS A 129 0.13 -11.87 -11.54
C LYS A 129 -0.60 -13.13 -11.07
N ASP A 130 0.10 -14.04 -10.39
CA ASP A 130 -0.46 -15.31 -9.93
C ASP A 130 -1.60 -15.13 -8.89
N GLN A 131 -1.57 -14.04 -8.11
CA GLN A 131 -2.63 -13.71 -7.15
C GLN A 131 -3.83 -12.99 -7.79
N GLY A 132 -3.79 -12.71 -9.09
CA GLY A 132 -4.90 -12.04 -9.80
C GLY A 132 -5.01 -10.55 -9.52
N PHE A 133 -3.90 -9.88 -9.17
CA PHE A 133 -3.81 -8.41 -9.11
C PHE A 133 -3.47 -7.87 -10.49
N LEU A 134 -4.46 -7.87 -11.39
CA LEU A 134 -4.29 -7.73 -12.83
C LEU A 134 -3.81 -6.34 -13.26
N GLU A 135 -4.10 -5.31 -12.47
CA GLU A 135 -3.76 -3.92 -12.77
C GLU A 135 -2.53 -3.42 -12.01
N THR A 136 -1.99 -4.26 -11.13
CA THR A 136 -0.80 -3.94 -10.35
C THR A 136 0.46 -4.33 -11.11
N LYS A 137 1.39 -3.39 -11.26
CA LYS A 137 2.70 -3.64 -11.88
C LYS A 137 3.81 -3.03 -11.05
N ILE A 138 4.82 -3.85 -10.72
CA ILE A 138 6.06 -3.42 -10.05
C ILE A 138 7.15 -3.48 -11.12
N GLU A 139 7.59 -2.36 -11.66
CA GLU A 139 8.52 -2.29 -12.79
C GLU A 139 9.84 -1.59 -12.46
N ARG A 140 9.89 -0.89 -11.32
CA ARG A 140 11.09 -0.18 -10.87
C ARG A 140 11.17 -0.04 -9.35
N LYS A 141 12.39 0.23 -8.89
CA LYS A 141 12.64 0.72 -7.52
C LYS A 141 12.07 2.13 -7.33
N LEU A 142 11.83 2.49 -6.08
CA LEU A 142 11.46 3.85 -5.70
C LEU A 142 12.66 4.78 -5.92
N MET A 143 12.37 6.02 -6.32
CA MET A 143 13.36 7.04 -6.69
C MET A 143 14.30 6.68 -7.86
N ASP A 144 13.99 5.62 -8.63
CA ASP A 144 14.73 5.26 -9.84
C ASP A 144 14.29 6.13 -11.03
N GLU A 145 14.94 7.28 -11.18
CA GLU A 145 14.68 8.22 -12.27
C GLU A 145 15.10 7.69 -13.64
N ALA A 146 16.14 6.86 -13.70
CA ALA A 146 16.62 6.26 -14.95
C ALA A 146 15.54 5.32 -15.52
N ALA A 147 15.04 4.40 -14.68
CA ALA A 147 13.93 3.52 -15.07
C ALA A 147 12.67 4.31 -15.48
N GLN A 148 12.37 5.40 -14.77
CA GLN A 148 11.24 6.26 -15.12
C GLN A 148 11.41 6.93 -16.49
N LYS A 149 12.62 7.39 -16.84
CA LYS A 149 12.92 7.96 -18.17
C LYS A 149 12.81 6.93 -19.29
N GLU A 150 13.05 5.66 -18.98
CA GLU A 150 12.84 4.52 -19.89
C GLU A 150 11.36 4.07 -19.96
N GLY A 151 10.45 4.79 -19.30
CA GLY A 151 9.01 4.49 -19.31
C GLY A 151 8.57 3.41 -18.32
N ARG A 152 9.49 2.84 -17.52
CA ARG A 152 9.15 1.83 -16.50
C ARG A 152 8.52 2.50 -15.29
N THR A 153 7.35 2.04 -14.85
CA THR A 153 6.61 2.70 -13.77
C THR A 153 5.78 1.71 -12.95
N ASN A 154 5.59 2.02 -11.67
CA ASN A 154 4.75 1.21 -10.79
C ASN A 154 3.27 1.65 -10.89
N TRP A 155 2.40 0.68 -11.13
CA TRP A 155 0.96 0.87 -11.36
C TRP A 155 0.13 0.08 -10.34
N ILE A 156 -1.05 0.59 -9.99
CA ILE A 156 -2.02 -0.09 -9.14
C ILE A 156 -3.44 0.43 -9.44
N SER A 157 -4.46 -0.42 -9.35
CA SER A 157 -5.87 -0.01 -9.39
C SER A 157 -6.46 0.11 -7.99
N ALA A 158 -7.54 0.88 -7.81
CA ALA A 158 -8.24 0.93 -6.53
C ALA A 158 -8.82 -0.44 -6.14
N ARG A 159 -9.27 -1.22 -7.12
CA ARG A 159 -9.79 -2.58 -6.93
C ARG A 159 -8.71 -3.49 -6.34
N ASP A 160 -7.54 -3.55 -6.97
CA ASP A 160 -6.43 -4.40 -6.51
C ASP A 160 -5.97 -4.00 -5.12
N ALA A 161 -5.76 -2.71 -4.92
CA ALA A 161 -5.33 -2.22 -3.63
C ALA A 161 -6.37 -2.52 -2.53
N ASN A 162 -7.68 -2.38 -2.82
CA ASN A 162 -8.74 -2.68 -1.85
C ASN A 162 -8.80 -4.18 -1.53
N LYS A 163 -8.59 -5.05 -2.53
CA LYS A 163 -8.44 -6.50 -2.32
C LYS A 163 -7.25 -6.81 -1.41
N MET A 164 -6.10 -6.18 -1.66
CA MET A 164 -4.90 -6.37 -0.84
C MET A 164 -5.14 -5.95 0.62
N ILE A 165 -5.77 -4.79 0.87
CA ILE A 165 -6.04 -4.39 2.26
C ILE A 165 -7.07 -5.33 2.92
N GLN A 166 -8.08 -5.81 2.21
CA GLN A 166 -8.97 -6.83 2.76
C GLN A 166 -8.20 -8.10 3.16
N GLN A 167 -7.27 -8.57 2.30
CA GLN A 167 -6.41 -9.73 2.63
C GLN A 167 -5.53 -9.47 3.86
N LEU A 168 -5.04 -8.24 4.06
CA LEU A 168 -4.18 -7.91 5.21
C LEU A 168 -4.90 -8.07 6.56
N PHE A 169 -6.22 -7.82 6.61
CA PHE A 169 -6.97 -7.71 7.86
C PHE A 169 -8.03 -8.80 8.08
N ILE A 170 -8.55 -9.42 7.01
CA ILE A 170 -9.75 -10.27 7.07
C ILE A 170 -9.44 -11.67 6.54
N GLY A 171 -10.04 -12.67 7.19
CA GLY A 171 -10.07 -14.05 6.71
C GLY A 171 -8.81 -14.84 7.05
N SER A 172 -8.71 -16.04 6.50
CA SER A 172 -7.60 -16.98 6.78
C SER A 172 -6.24 -16.50 6.26
N GLY A 173 -6.21 -15.51 5.36
CA GLY A 173 -4.99 -14.88 4.85
C GLY A 173 -4.57 -13.61 5.60
N ALA A 174 -5.29 -13.23 6.67
CA ALA A 174 -4.97 -12.04 7.46
C ALA A 174 -3.55 -12.12 8.04
N LEU A 175 -2.83 -11.00 7.98
CA LEU A 175 -1.49 -10.93 8.54
C LEU A 175 -1.53 -11.00 10.07
N PRO A 176 -0.41 -11.37 10.73
CA PRO A 176 -0.30 -11.27 12.18
C PRO A 176 -0.65 -9.88 12.70
N LYS A 177 -1.18 -9.81 13.93
CA LYS A 177 -1.63 -8.55 14.55
C LYS A 177 -0.55 -7.48 14.61
N GLU A 178 0.71 -7.88 14.77
CA GLU A 178 1.86 -6.99 14.71
C GLU A 178 1.95 -6.26 13.35
N ALA A 179 1.88 -7.00 12.25
CA ALA A 179 1.93 -6.43 10.90
C ALA A 179 0.70 -5.57 10.57
N GLN A 180 -0.49 -6.01 11.01
CA GLN A 180 -1.70 -5.18 10.94
C GLN A 180 -1.51 -3.86 11.70
N SER A 181 -0.83 -3.89 12.85
CA SER A 181 -0.58 -2.69 13.66
C SER A 181 0.27 -1.64 12.93
N TRP A 182 1.17 -2.05 12.02
CA TRP A 182 1.97 -1.10 11.23
C TRP A 182 1.10 -0.25 10.28
N LEU A 183 0.03 -0.84 9.73
CA LEU A 183 -0.94 -0.12 8.88
C LEU A 183 -1.80 0.82 9.71
N LEU A 184 -2.19 0.42 10.93
CA LEU A 184 -2.98 1.24 11.85
C LEU A 184 -2.16 2.40 12.45
N LYS A 185 -0.84 2.19 12.62
CA LYS A 185 0.12 3.17 13.14
C LYS A 185 0.81 3.99 12.04
N GLN A 186 0.26 3.97 10.82
CA GLN A 186 0.71 4.86 9.75
C GLN A 186 0.78 6.31 10.24
N GLN A 187 1.95 6.94 10.07
CA GLN A 187 2.20 8.29 10.58
C GLN A 187 1.70 9.38 9.64
N PHE A 188 1.58 9.09 8.35
CA PHE A 188 0.93 10.01 7.42
C PHE A 188 -0.59 9.85 7.55
N ARG A 189 -1.26 10.84 8.15
CA ARG A 189 -2.72 10.83 8.38
C ARG A 189 -3.48 11.98 7.71
N TYR A 190 -2.82 12.94 7.07
CA TYR A 190 -3.41 14.18 6.51
C TYR A 190 -4.34 14.01 5.28
N LYS A 191 -4.79 12.80 4.92
CA LYS A 191 -5.75 12.58 3.82
C LYS A 191 -7.10 12.13 4.35
N LEU A 192 -7.59 10.96 3.92
CA LEU A 192 -8.81 10.37 4.42
C LEU A 192 -8.86 10.38 5.95
N PRO A 193 -7.85 9.84 6.69
CA PRO A 193 -7.85 9.89 8.15
C PRO A 193 -7.89 11.31 8.74
N GLY A 194 -7.38 12.31 8.02
CA GLY A 194 -7.29 13.71 8.48
C GLY A 194 -8.62 14.43 8.49
N LEU A 195 -9.68 13.80 7.97
CA LEU A 195 -11.07 14.23 8.11
C LEU A 195 -11.82 13.46 9.21
N PHE A 196 -11.16 12.45 9.80
CA PHE A 196 -11.62 11.73 10.99
C PHE A 196 -10.76 12.20 12.16
N ASP A 197 -11.00 13.42 12.67
CA ASP A 197 -10.38 13.87 13.91
C ASP A 197 -10.57 12.80 15.00
N GLU A 198 -9.48 12.50 15.71
CA GLU A 198 -9.35 11.73 16.97
C GLU A 198 -10.61 10.96 17.41
N LYS A 199 -11.07 9.99 16.61
CA LYS A 199 -12.05 9.00 17.08
C LYS A 199 -11.29 7.77 17.56
N ASP A 200 -11.76 7.18 18.65
CA ASP A 200 -11.21 5.95 19.25
C ASP A 200 -11.21 4.73 18.31
N GLN A 201 -11.77 4.85 17.11
CA GLN A 201 -11.77 3.79 16.10
C GLN A 201 -10.50 3.84 15.22
N PRO A 202 -9.72 2.75 15.17
CA PRO A 202 -8.43 2.76 14.48
C PRO A 202 -8.62 2.76 12.96
N VAL A 203 -8.11 3.80 12.29
CA VAL A 203 -8.11 3.91 10.82
C VAL A 203 -6.79 3.39 10.24
N ALA A 204 -6.83 2.34 9.42
CA ALA A 204 -5.70 1.93 8.59
C ALA A 204 -5.68 2.72 7.29
N SER A 205 -4.56 3.36 6.95
CA SER A 205 -4.41 4.04 5.65
C SER A 205 -2.99 3.90 5.12
N ILE A 206 -2.83 3.87 3.79
CA ILE A 206 -1.54 4.07 3.14
C ILE A 206 -1.69 5.27 2.22
N ILE A 207 -0.83 6.27 2.43
CA ILE A 207 -0.97 7.60 1.83
C ILE A 207 0.01 7.80 0.67
N ARG A 208 -0.47 8.45 -0.39
CA ARG A 208 0.28 8.91 -1.57
C ARG A 208 0.73 10.38 -1.46
N ARG A 209 2.01 10.72 -1.65
CA ARG A 209 2.44 12.10 -2.01
C ARG A 209 2.84 12.13 -3.49
N ALA A 210 2.03 12.72 -4.37
CA ALA A 210 2.41 13.05 -5.74
C ALA A 210 1.46 14.09 -6.34
N ARG A 211 2.00 15.01 -7.16
CA ARG A 211 1.31 16.20 -7.72
C ARG A 211 0.27 15.93 -8.83
N TRP A 212 -0.01 14.68 -9.21
CA TRP A 212 -0.92 14.37 -10.33
C TRP A 212 -1.74 13.08 -10.07
N LYS A 213 -3.07 13.07 -10.31
CA LYS A 213 -4.06 11.95 -10.22
C LYS A 213 -4.19 11.17 -8.89
N GLN A 214 -5.26 11.35 -8.11
CA GLN A 214 -5.40 10.77 -6.76
C GLN A 214 -6.04 9.36 -6.75
N LEU A 215 -5.41 8.40 -6.06
CA LEU A 215 -6.08 7.17 -5.60
C LEU A 215 -6.51 7.37 -4.14
N ILE A 216 -7.80 7.19 -3.86
CA ILE A 216 -8.39 7.29 -2.52
C ILE A 216 -8.93 5.91 -2.15
N MET A 217 -8.47 5.35 -1.03
CA MET A 217 -8.81 3.99 -0.61
C MET A 217 -9.40 3.96 0.79
N MET A 218 -10.49 3.20 0.96
CA MET A 218 -11.13 2.92 2.24
C MET A 218 -11.38 1.42 2.39
N PRO A 219 -10.71 0.76 3.33
CA PRO A 219 -11.32 -0.26 4.15
C PRO A 219 -11.80 0.42 5.43
N VAL A 220 -13.10 0.65 5.55
CA VAL A 220 -13.68 1.06 6.83
C VAL A 220 -13.80 -0.21 7.68
N PHE A 221 -12.84 -0.39 8.58
CA PHE A 221 -12.96 -1.38 9.65
C PHE A 221 -13.65 -0.72 10.84
N CYS A 222 -14.98 -0.79 10.87
CA CYS A 222 -15.68 -0.75 12.16
C CYS A 222 -15.53 -2.14 12.78
N LEU A 223 -14.66 -2.27 13.78
CA LEU A 223 -14.70 -3.36 14.75
C LEU A 223 -15.70 -2.99 15.85
#